data_AF-A0A4R6X805-F1
#
_entry.id   AF-A0A4R6X805-F1
#
_cell.length_a   1.000
_cell.length_b   1.000
_cell.length_c   1.000
_cell.angle_alpha   90.00
_cell.angle_beta   90.00
_cell.angle_gamma   90.00
#
_symmetry.space_group_name_H-M   'P 1'
#
loop_
_entity.id
_entity.type
_entity.pdbx_description
1 polymer ?
#
loop_
_entity_poly.entity_id
_entity_poly.type
_entity_poly.pdbx_seq_one_letter_code
_entity_poly.pdbx_strand_id
1 'polypeptide(L)'
;MTSLYGKQALFILVILFSATSHSTFAAECADRNAMSAAMSASQTIMGGNSFKKPRVLKRHHPSKRKEVATYFKSGDLYYTLYWIVSDNCTAGFIKRTHGKR
;
A
#
# COMPACT_ATOMS: atom_id res chain seq x y z
N MET A 1 52.30 16.90 -23.96
CA MET A 1 51.22 16.07 -24.55
C MET A 1 50.55 15.29 -23.43
N THR A 2 49.69 15.95 -22.66
CA THR A 2 48.87 15.31 -21.63
C THR A 2 47.46 15.88 -21.76
N SER A 3 46.45 15.06 -21.51
CA SER A 3 45.04 15.49 -21.38
C SER A 3 44.18 15.52 -22.66
N LEU A 4 44.16 14.41 -23.41
CA LEU A 4 42.96 14.01 -24.18
C LEU A 4 42.28 12.78 -23.58
N TYR A 5 43.02 11.84 -22.98
CA TYR A 5 42.47 10.64 -22.33
C TYR A 5 41.62 10.94 -21.08
N GLY A 6 41.96 11.97 -20.30
CA GLY A 6 41.24 12.32 -19.07
C GLY A 6 39.84 12.87 -19.31
N LYS A 7 39.63 13.63 -20.40
CA LYS A 7 38.31 14.15 -20.79
C LYS A 7 37.38 13.03 -21.29
N GLN A 8 37.92 12.07 -22.05
CA GLN A 8 37.15 10.92 -22.55
C GLN A 8 36.68 10.01 -21.40
N ALA A 9 37.56 9.74 -20.42
CA ALA A 9 37.20 8.95 -19.24
C ALA A 9 36.12 9.62 -18.38
N LEU A 10 36.17 10.95 -18.24
CA LEU A 10 35.18 11.72 -17.49
C LEU A 10 33.79 11.68 -18.15
N PHE A 11 33.72 11.77 -19.49
CA PHE A 11 32.47 11.68 -20.24
C PHE A 11 31.81 10.29 -20.12
N ILE A 12 32.61 9.21 -20.16
CA ILE A 12 32.11 7.84 -20.01
C ILE A 12 31.54 7.62 -18.60
N LEU A 13 32.17 8.18 -17.57
CA LEU A 13 31.71 8.08 -16.18
C LEU A 13 30.36 8.79 -15.96
N VAL A 14 30.15 9.95 -16.59
CA VAL A 14 28.88 10.71 -16.50
C VAL A 14 27.72 9.99 -17.19
N ILE A 15 27.97 9.32 -18.32
CA ILE A 15 26.97 8.53 -19.03
C ILE A 15 26.54 7.30 -18.22
N LEU A 16 27.50 6.61 -17.57
CA LEU A 16 27.22 5.46 -16.69
C LEU A 16 26.39 5.85 -15.45
N PHE A 17 26.58 7.05 -14.91
CA PHE A 17 25.82 7.52 -13.74
C PHE A 17 24.36 7.85 -14.08
N SER A 18 24.08 8.26 -15.32
CA SER A 18 22.75 8.71 -15.76
C SER A 18 21.80 7.55 -16.09
N ALA A 19 22.30 6.33 -16.30
CA ALA A 19 21.52 5.18 -16.77
C ALA A 19 20.78 4.40 -15.66
N THR A 20 20.90 4.80 -14.38
CA THR A 20 20.37 4.01 -13.26
C THR A 20 19.03 4.51 -12.70
N SER A 21 18.41 5.52 -13.31
CA SER A 21 17.09 6.05 -12.90
C SER A 21 15.94 5.10 -13.29
N HIS A 22 15.88 3.93 -12.66
CA HIS A 22 14.74 3.02 -12.78
C HIS A 22 13.55 3.63 -12.03
N SER A 23 12.54 4.09 -12.77
CA SER A 23 11.23 4.38 -12.20
C SER A 23 10.58 3.04 -11.82
N THR A 24 10.62 2.69 -10.54
CA THR A 24 9.88 1.54 -10.03
C THR A 24 8.39 1.89 -10.11
N PHE A 25 7.74 1.50 -11.21
CA PHE A 25 6.29 1.42 -11.23
C PHE A 25 5.88 0.35 -10.23
N ALA A 26 5.65 0.75 -8.97
CA ALA A 26 5.15 -0.15 -7.95
C ALA A 26 3.87 -0.81 -8.49
N ALA A 27 3.89 -2.14 -8.59
CA ALA A 27 2.73 -2.91 -8.96
C ALA A 27 1.61 -2.62 -7.94
N GLU A 28 0.38 -2.45 -8.41
CA GLU A 28 -0.76 -2.24 -7.51
C GLU A 28 -0.89 -3.45 -6.57
N CYS A 29 -0.97 -3.20 -5.26
CA CYS A 29 -1.18 -4.25 -4.27
C CYS A 29 -2.39 -5.11 -4.65
N ALA A 30 -2.21 -6.41 -4.90
CA ALA A 30 -3.32 -7.30 -5.27
C ALA A 30 -4.45 -7.26 -4.24
N ASP A 31 -5.70 -7.40 -4.68
CA ASP A 31 -6.88 -7.29 -3.79
C ASP A 31 -6.80 -8.23 -2.59
N ARG A 32 -6.31 -9.46 -2.81
CA ARG A 32 -6.10 -10.44 -1.74
C ARG A 32 -5.14 -9.91 -0.67
N ASN A 33 -4.03 -9.31 -1.09
CA ASN A 33 -3.02 -8.78 -0.19
C ASN A 33 -3.53 -7.53 0.53
N ALA A 34 -4.27 -6.66 -0.17
CA ALA A 34 -4.88 -5.48 0.44
C ALA A 34 -5.92 -5.87 1.50
N MET A 35 -6.76 -6.86 1.21
CA MET A 35 -7.71 -7.43 2.17
C MET A 35 -6.99 -8.06 3.36
N SER A 36 -5.89 -8.78 3.14
CA SER A 36 -5.08 -9.38 4.20
C SER A 36 -4.44 -8.32 5.10
N ALA A 37 -3.82 -7.28 4.52
CA ALA A 37 -3.19 -6.20 5.26
C ALA A 37 -4.20 -5.45 6.14
N ALA A 38 -5.36 -5.11 5.58
CA ALA A 38 -6.45 -4.48 6.33
C ALA A 38 -6.98 -5.39 7.45
N MET A 39 -7.07 -6.71 7.22
CA MET A 39 -7.48 -7.67 8.25
C MET A 39 -6.50 -7.75 9.40
N SER A 40 -5.22 -7.94 9.13
CA SER A 40 -4.19 -8.01 10.16
C SER A 40 -4.20 -6.75 11.02
N ALA A 41 -4.29 -5.58 10.39
CA ALA A 41 -4.37 -4.31 11.10
C ALA A 41 -5.68 -4.15 11.91
N SER A 42 -6.81 -4.69 11.41
CA SER A 42 -8.07 -4.67 12.13
C SER A 42 -8.08 -5.58 13.35
N GLN A 43 -7.44 -6.75 13.26
CA GLN A 43 -7.36 -7.70 14.36
C GLN A 43 -6.57 -7.13 15.54
N THR A 44 -5.53 -6.32 15.28
CA THR A 44 -4.79 -5.60 16.32
C THR A 44 -5.67 -4.62 17.10
N ILE A 45 -6.70 -4.03 16.46
CA ILE A 45 -7.58 -3.04 17.10
C ILE A 45 -8.77 -3.71 17.79
N MET A 46 -9.43 -4.66 17.11
CA MET A 46 -10.71 -5.21 17.54
C MET A 46 -10.57 -6.46 18.41
N GLY A 47 -9.47 -7.20 18.26
CA GLY A 47 -9.35 -8.56 18.78
C GLY A 47 -10.25 -9.55 18.03
N GLY A 48 -9.81 -10.81 17.97
CA GLY A 48 -10.60 -11.91 17.39
C GLY A 48 -10.70 -11.89 15.86
N ASN A 49 -11.76 -12.51 15.33
CA ASN A 49 -11.93 -12.75 13.91
C ASN A 49 -13.05 -11.88 13.31
N SER A 50 -12.87 -11.52 12.05
CA SER A 50 -13.93 -10.85 11.29
C SER A 50 -15.06 -11.83 10.98
N PHE A 51 -16.30 -11.42 11.21
CA PHE A 51 -17.47 -12.27 10.95
C PHE A 51 -17.85 -12.33 9.46
N LYS A 52 -17.19 -11.53 8.62
CA LYS A 52 -17.42 -11.45 7.18
C LYS A 52 -16.11 -11.20 6.46
N LYS A 53 -15.94 -11.81 5.29
CA LYS A 53 -14.76 -11.56 4.44
C LYS A 53 -14.60 -10.05 4.16
N PRO A 54 -13.38 -9.50 4.27
CA PRO A 54 -13.09 -8.13 3.86
C PRO A 54 -13.48 -7.84 2.42
N ARG A 55 -13.66 -6.56 2.10
CA ARG A 55 -13.96 -6.14 0.74
C ARG A 55 -13.18 -4.89 0.36
N VAL A 56 -12.58 -4.93 -0.83
CA VAL A 56 -12.14 -3.70 -1.51
C VAL A 56 -13.40 -2.95 -1.95
N LEU A 57 -13.56 -1.72 -1.50
CA LEU A 57 -14.70 -0.86 -1.80
C LEU A 57 -14.39 0.14 -2.90
N LYS A 58 -13.18 0.68 -2.93
CA LYS A 58 -12.74 1.64 -3.94
C LYS A 58 -11.29 1.42 -4.34
N ARG A 59 -10.98 1.79 -5.58
CA ARG A 59 -9.62 1.94 -6.11
C ARG A 59 -9.41 3.42 -6.43
N HIS A 60 -8.34 3.99 -5.90
CA HIS A 60 -7.98 5.38 -6.12
C HIS A 60 -6.94 5.48 -7.23
N HIS A 61 -7.29 6.13 -8.34
CA HIS A 61 -6.35 6.49 -9.39
C HIS A 61 -5.95 7.97 -9.25
N PRO A 62 -4.69 8.36 -9.54
CA PRO A 62 -3.58 7.52 -10.03
C PRO A 62 -2.77 6.84 -8.92
N SER A 63 -3.09 7.07 -7.64
CA SER A 63 -2.27 6.65 -6.49
C SER A 63 -2.23 5.13 -6.23
N LYS A 64 -3.04 4.33 -6.93
CA LYS A 64 -3.16 2.87 -6.78
C LYS A 64 -3.57 2.41 -5.37
N ARG A 65 -4.06 3.32 -4.53
CA ARG A 65 -4.50 3.03 -3.16
C ARG A 65 -5.90 2.41 -3.18
N LYS A 66 -6.21 1.58 -2.19
CA LYS A 66 -7.51 0.90 -2.06
C LYS A 66 -8.20 1.25 -0.76
N GLU A 67 -9.50 1.53 -0.82
CA GLU A 67 -10.33 1.49 0.38
C GLU A 67 -10.76 0.06 0.64
N VAL A 68 -10.47 -0.46 1.82
CA VAL A 68 -10.83 -1.82 2.23
C VAL A 68 -11.67 -1.77 3.50
N ALA A 69 -12.81 -2.46 3.51
CA ALA A 69 -13.66 -2.63 4.68
C ALA A 69 -13.48 -4.01 5.32
N THR A 70 -13.40 -4.04 6.65
CA THR A 70 -13.39 -5.24 7.49
C THR A 70 -14.52 -5.17 8.53
N TYR A 71 -14.98 -6.32 9.03
CA TYR A 71 -16.25 -6.41 9.76
C TYR A 71 -16.09 -7.18 11.08
N PHE A 72 -16.27 -6.52 12.22
CA PHE A 72 -16.03 -7.11 13.54
C PHE A 72 -17.24 -6.98 14.44
N LYS A 73 -17.44 -7.96 15.32
CA LYS A 73 -18.46 -7.91 16.36
C LYS A 73 -17.77 -7.79 17.71
N SER A 74 -18.24 -6.88 18.57
CA SER A 74 -17.80 -6.77 19.96
C SER A 74 -19.02 -6.49 20.83
N GLY A 75 -19.34 -7.44 21.71
CA GLY A 75 -20.65 -7.49 22.37
C GLY A 75 -21.79 -7.53 21.34
N ASP A 76 -22.77 -6.63 21.50
CA ASP A 76 -23.93 -6.50 20.60
C ASP A 76 -23.68 -5.54 19.42
N LEU A 77 -22.44 -5.09 19.23
CA LEU A 77 -22.10 -4.03 18.29
C LEU A 77 -21.35 -4.57 17.08
N TYR A 78 -21.76 -4.13 15.89
CA TYR A 78 -21.17 -4.54 14.60
C TYR A 78 -20.34 -3.42 13.99
N TYR A 79 -19.03 -3.50 14.12
CA TYR A 79 -18.11 -2.50 13.60
C TYR A 79 -17.75 -2.77 12.15
N THR A 80 -17.68 -1.70 11.36
CA THR A 80 -16.97 -1.70 10.07
C THR A 80 -15.75 -0.79 10.17
N LEU A 81 -14.56 -1.35 9.92
CA LEU A 81 -13.32 -0.59 9.89
C LEU A 81 -12.92 -0.37 8.43
N TYR A 82 -12.54 0.86 8.10
CA TYR A 82 -12.15 1.27 6.76
C TYR A 82 -10.67 1.64 6.76
N TRP A 83 -9.95 1.07 5.81
CA TRP A 83 -8.52 1.20 5.65
C TRP A 83 -8.20 1.76 4.27
N ILE A 84 -7.24 2.68 4.18
CA ILE A 84 -6.55 2.95 2.93
C ILE A 84 -5.36 1.99 2.89
N VAL A 85 -5.33 1.09 1.92
CA VAL A 85 -4.15 0.28 1.63
C VAL A 85 -3.36 0.92 0.50
N SER A 86 -2.05 1.13 0.70
CA SER A 86 -1.13 1.63 -0.33
C SER A 86 -0.78 0.58 -1.39
N ASP A 87 -0.12 1.03 -2.44
CA ASP A 87 0.44 0.19 -3.51
C ASP A 87 1.44 -0.86 -2.99
N ASN A 88 2.19 -0.55 -1.94
CA ASN A 88 3.08 -1.49 -1.24
C ASN A 88 2.37 -2.38 -0.18
N CYS A 89 1.03 -2.49 -0.22
CA CYS A 89 0.21 -3.29 0.69
C CYS A 89 0.25 -2.88 2.18
N THR A 90 0.56 -1.61 2.49
CA THR A 90 0.51 -1.10 3.86
C THR A 90 -0.88 -0.54 4.17
N ALA A 91 -1.51 -1.01 5.26
CA ALA A 91 -2.82 -0.55 5.68
C ALA A 91 -2.74 0.66 6.62
N GLY A 92 -3.33 1.79 6.21
CA GLY A 92 -3.53 2.98 7.04
C GLY A 92 -4.98 3.10 7.49
N PHE A 93 -5.21 3.29 8.79
CA PHE A 93 -6.55 3.43 9.35
C PHE A 93 -7.16 4.76 8.93
N ILE A 94 -8.39 4.75 8.39
CA ILE A 94 -9.11 5.98 8.01
C ILE A 94 -10.20 6.26 9.03
N LYS A 95 -11.07 5.26 9.28
CA LYS A 95 -12.25 5.43 10.11
C LYS A 95 -12.81 4.09 10.57
N ARG A 96 -13.52 4.13 11.70
CA ARG A 96 -14.38 3.05 12.20
C ARG A 96 -15.81 3.58 12.31
N THR A 97 -16.77 2.87 11.74
CA THR A 97 -18.19 3.19 11.92
C THR A 97 -18.81 2.21 12.89
N HIS A 98 -19.59 2.74 13.83
CA HIS A 98 -20.36 1.95 14.77
C HIS A 98 -21.52 1.24 14.05
N GLY A 99 -21.80 0.00 14.44
CA GLY A 99 -22.95 -0.74 13.92
C GLY A 99 -24.23 -0.11 14.44
N LYS A 100 -25.22 0.05 13.55
CA LYS A 100 -26.59 0.18 14.00
C LYS A 100 -27.00 -1.15 14.66
N ARG A 101 -27.72 -1.06 15.79
CA ARG A 101 -28.36 -2.21 16.42
C ARG A 101 -29.37 -2.84 15.46
#